data_AF-A0A7L0USL6-F1
#
_entry.id   AF-A0A7L0USL6-F1
#
_cell.length_a   1.000
_cell.length_b   1.000
_cell.length_c   1.000
_cell.angle_alpha   90.00
_cell.angle_beta   90.00
_cell.angle_gamma   90.00
#
_symmetry.space_group_name_H-M   'P 1'
#
loop_
_entity.id
_entity.type
_entity.pdbx_description
1 polymer ?
#
loop_
_entity_poly.entity_id
_entity_poly.type
_entity_poly.pdbx_seq_one_letter_code
_entity_poly.pdbx_strand_id
1 'polypeptide(L)'
;AVGKSTFLKLLGATFPRWHLVTEPVAQWRKVPAAGTAQAPANLLQMMYQEPARWSYTFQTFSCLSRLKAMLEPPGQGEGPPEPPHPVRVFERSVFSDR
;
A
#
# COMPACT_ATOMS: atom_id res chain seq x y z
N ALA A 1 11.77 6.38 -10.75
CA ALA A 1 11.06 5.12 -10.41
C ALA A 1 11.95 3.95 -10.83
N VAL A 2 12.23 2.99 -9.93
CA VAL A 2 13.18 1.87 -10.19
C VAL A 2 12.51 0.57 -10.67
N GLY A 3 11.20 0.61 -10.98
CA GLY A 3 10.50 -0.53 -11.59
C GLY A 3 10.00 -1.62 -10.63
N LYS A 4 9.91 -1.37 -9.31
CA LYS A 4 9.44 -2.35 -8.30
C LYS A 4 8.08 -2.96 -8.65
N SER A 5 7.10 -2.13 -9.02
CA SER A 5 5.76 -2.60 -9.38
C SER A 5 5.76 -3.43 -10.67
N THR A 6 6.68 -3.15 -11.61
CA THR A 6 6.87 -3.97 -12.82
C THR A 6 7.44 -5.34 -12.44
N PHE A 7 8.41 -5.37 -11.53
CA PHE A 7 8.98 -6.62 -11.03
C PHE A 7 7.96 -7.47 -10.27
N LEU A 8 7.08 -6.86 -9.47
CA LEU A 8 5.99 -7.58 -8.82
C LEU A 8 5.01 -8.19 -9.81
N LYS A 9 4.68 -7.49 -10.90
CA LYS A 9 3.84 -8.07 -11.97
C LYS A 9 4.49 -9.31 -12.59
N LEU A 10 5.81 -9.28 -12.80
CA LEU A 10 6.56 -10.44 -13.30
C LEU A 10 6.48 -11.60 -12.29
N LEU A 11 6.71 -11.35 -11.01
CA LEU A 11 6.61 -12.38 -9.96
C LEU A 11 5.21 -13.00 -9.88
N GLY A 12 4.16 -12.21 -10.07
CA GLY A 12 2.78 -12.70 -10.05
C GLY A 12 2.46 -13.59 -11.25
N ALA A 13 3.02 -13.26 -12.42
CA ALA A 13 2.91 -14.09 -13.61
C ALA A 13 3.69 -15.41 -13.49
N THR A 14 4.89 -15.37 -12.88
CA THR A 14 5.75 -16.56 -12.70
C THR A 14 5.28 -17.46 -11.57
N PHE A 15 4.75 -16.88 -10.48
CA PHE A 15 4.33 -17.60 -9.28
C PHE A 15 2.90 -17.23 -8.87
N PRO A 16 1.88 -17.82 -9.51
CA PRO A 16 0.47 -17.49 -9.25
C PRO A 16 0.01 -17.76 -7.81
N ARG A 17 0.68 -18.68 -7.11
CA ARG A 17 0.39 -19.04 -5.72
C ARG A 17 1.04 -18.10 -4.69
N TRP A 18 1.83 -17.12 -5.12
CA TRP A 18 2.47 -16.18 -4.20
C TRP A 18 1.53 -15.02 -3.91
N HIS A 19 1.49 -14.60 -2.65
CA HIS A 19 0.69 -13.46 -2.25
C HIS A 19 1.53 -12.19 -2.36
N LEU A 20 1.23 -11.36 -3.37
CA LEU A 20 1.94 -10.12 -3.63
C LEU A 20 1.12 -8.94 -3.09
N VAL A 21 1.74 -8.14 -2.23
CA VAL A 21 1.12 -6.94 -1.64
C VAL A 21 1.82 -5.70 -2.19
N THR A 22 1.11 -4.94 -3.02
CA THR A 22 1.62 -3.69 -3.60
C THR A 22 1.52 -2.52 -2.62
N GLU A 23 2.30 -1.46 -2.82
CA GLU A 23 2.17 -0.26 -1.99
C GLU A 23 0.76 0.35 -2.15
N PRO A 24 0.10 0.75 -1.05
CA PRO A 24 -1.24 1.33 -1.10
C PRO A 24 -1.24 2.79 -1.59
N VAL A 25 -0.52 3.08 -2.68
CA VAL A 25 -0.36 4.43 -3.25
C VAL A 25 -1.72 5.06 -3.59
N ALA A 26 -2.69 4.24 -4.02
CA ALA A 26 -4.04 4.69 -4.29
C ALA A 26 -4.73 5.29 -3.03
N GLN A 27 -4.48 4.71 -1.85
CA GLN A 27 -5.02 5.21 -0.58
C GLN A 27 -4.41 6.57 -0.21
N TRP A 28 -3.13 6.79 -0.54
CA TRP A 28 -2.45 8.07 -0.26
C TRP A 28 -2.93 9.22 -1.14
N ARG A 29 -3.48 8.90 -2.33
CA ARG A 29 -4.03 9.90 -3.26
C ARG A 29 -5.51 10.20 -3.02
N LYS A 30 -6.21 9.34 -2.27
CA LYS A 30 -7.65 9.45 -2.00
C LYS A 30 -7.95 9.18 -0.54
N VAL A 31 -7.45 10.05 0.33
CA VAL A 31 -7.77 9.97 1.77
C VAL A 31 -9.17 10.53 1.98
N PRO A 32 -10.11 9.78 2.59
CA PRO A 32 -11.44 10.30 2.92
C PRO A 32 -11.29 11.51 3.86
N ALA A 33 -11.85 12.65 3.46
CA ALA A 33 -11.93 13.81 4.35
C ALA A 33 -12.94 13.51 5.46
N ALA A 34 -12.52 13.62 6.72
CA ALA A 34 -13.41 13.41 7.85
C ALA A 34 -14.41 14.57 7.95
N GLY A 35 -15.67 14.30 7.62
CA GLY A 35 -16.77 15.25 7.73
C GLY A 35 -17.05 16.06 6.46
N THR A 36 -18.28 15.92 5.96
CA THR A 36 -18.97 16.78 4.97
C THR A 36 -18.32 17.00 3.60
N ALA A 37 -18.93 16.43 2.56
CA ALA A 37 -19.02 16.95 1.18
C ALA A 37 -17.74 17.46 0.46
N GLN A 38 -16.55 17.19 0.97
CA GLN A 38 -15.29 17.60 0.37
C GLN A 38 -14.65 16.47 -0.42
N ALA A 39 -14.07 16.84 -1.55
CA ALA A 39 -13.33 15.92 -2.42
C ALA A 39 -12.22 15.22 -1.62
N PRO A 40 -11.93 13.94 -1.93
CA PRO A 40 -10.90 13.18 -1.23
C PRO A 40 -9.53 13.89 -1.31
N ALA A 41 -8.81 13.93 -0.19
CA ALA A 41 -7.53 14.63 -0.09
C ALA A 41 -6.40 13.77 -0.67
N ASN A 42 -5.53 14.40 -1.47
CA ASN A 42 -4.33 13.77 -2.02
C ASN A 42 -3.12 14.08 -1.13
N LEU A 43 -2.94 13.30 -0.07
CA LEU A 43 -1.89 13.51 0.92
C LEU A 43 -0.48 13.39 0.31
N LEU A 44 -0.31 12.52 -0.70
CA LEU A 44 0.95 12.42 -1.43
C LEU A 44 1.31 13.74 -2.13
N GLN A 45 0.33 14.38 -2.78
CA GLN A 45 0.54 15.67 -3.42
C GLN A 45 0.78 16.78 -2.40
N MET A 46 0.06 16.78 -1.27
CA MET A 46 0.25 17.77 -0.19
C MET A 46 1.66 17.68 0.41
N MET A 47 2.20 16.47 0.56
CA MET A 47 3.61 16.26 0.97
C MET A 47 4.60 16.85 -0.03
N TYR A 48 4.37 16.68 -1.33
CA TYR A 48 5.24 17.29 -2.36
C TYR A 48 5.12 18.81 -2.44
N GLN A 49 3.95 19.38 -2.13
CA GLN A 49 3.73 20.83 -2.18
C GLN A 49 4.28 21.56 -0.96
N GLU A 50 4.03 21.02 0.25
CA GLU A 50 4.44 21.65 1.50
C GLU A 50 5.02 20.60 2.48
N PRO A 51 6.25 20.14 2.25
CA PRO A 51 6.85 19.06 3.04
C PRO A 51 6.99 19.41 4.51
N ALA A 52 7.32 20.67 4.84
CA ALA A 52 7.43 21.12 6.24
C ALA A 52 6.13 20.91 7.05
N ARG A 53 4.97 20.96 6.40
CA ARG A 53 3.67 20.74 7.02
C ARG A 53 3.23 19.28 6.99
N TRP A 54 3.46 18.59 5.87
CA TRP A 54 2.81 17.30 5.59
C TRP A 54 3.74 16.09 5.65
N SER A 55 5.07 16.25 5.75
CA SER A 55 6.00 15.12 5.80
C SER A 55 5.70 14.17 6.96
N TYR A 56 5.51 14.68 8.18
CA TYR A 56 5.20 13.84 9.35
C TYR A 56 3.88 13.09 9.14
N THR A 57 2.81 13.79 8.76
CA THR A 57 1.49 13.19 8.51
C THR A 57 1.55 12.12 7.43
N PHE A 58 2.25 12.39 6.32
CA PHE A 58 2.40 11.44 5.22
C PHE A 58 3.25 10.23 5.63
N GLN A 59 4.35 10.42 6.37
CA GLN A 59 5.20 9.33 6.83
C GLN A 59 4.46 8.42 7.82
N THR A 60 3.72 9.00 8.77
CA THR A 60 2.89 8.22 9.69
C THR A 60 1.78 7.47 8.95
N PHE A 61 1.07 8.12 8.02
CA PHE A 61 -0.01 7.49 7.26
C PHE A 61 0.49 6.37 6.34
N SER A 62 1.59 6.60 5.63
CA SER A 62 2.21 5.60 4.75
C SER A 62 2.68 4.37 5.53
N CYS A 63 3.38 4.56 6.66
CA CYS A 63 3.80 3.48 7.54
C CYS A 63 2.60 2.64 8.06
N LEU A 64 1.57 3.31 8.58
CA LEU A 64 0.36 2.63 9.08
C LEU A 64 -0.38 1.88 7.98
N SER A 65 -0.50 2.47 6.77
CA SER A 65 -1.16 1.82 5.64
C SER A 65 -0.42 0.54 5.19
N ARG A 66 0.92 0.53 5.22
CA ARG A 66 1.72 -0.67 4.94
C ARG A 66 1.57 -1.71 6.04
N LEU A 67 1.59 -1.29 7.31
CA LEU A 67 1.38 -2.18 8.44
C LEU A 67 0.01 -2.86 8.36
N LYS A 68 -1.04 -2.11 8.03
CA LYS A 68 -2.39 -2.67 7.82
C LYS A 68 -2.39 -3.72 6.71
N ALA A 69 -1.80 -3.42 5.55
CA ALA A 69 -1.71 -4.37 4.43
C ALA A 69 -0.88 -5.63 4.77
N MET A 70 0.11 -5.52 5.66
CA MET A 70 0.87 -6.67 6.16
C MET A 70 0.06 -7.57 7.11
N LEU A 71 -0.82 -6.97 7.92
CA LEU A 71 -1.70 -7.68 8.85
C LEU A 71 -2.94 -8.28 8.19
N GLU A 72 -3.34 -7.79 7.02
CA GLU A 72 -4.48 -8.36 6.28
C GLU A 72 -4.22 -9.83 5.91
N PRO A 73 -5.17 -10.74 6.21
CA PRO A 73 -5.00 -12.16 5.94
C PRO A 73 -4.98 -12.42 4.42
N PRO A 74 -4.04 -13.24 3.93
CA PRO A 74 -4.02 -13.62 2.51
C PRO A 74 -5.27 -14.45 2.20
N GLY A 75 -6.06 -14.02 1.21
CA GLY A 75 -7.23 -14.78 0.74
C GLY A 75 -8.60 -14.23 1.11
N GLN A 76 -8.73 -12.94 1.47
CA GLN A 76 -10.03 -12.28 1.63
C GLN A 76 -10.71 -11.96 0.28
N GLY A 77 -10.69 -12.90 -0.66
CA GLY A 77 -11.52 -12.89 -1.86
C GLY A 77 -12.77 -13.75 -1.65
N GLU A 78 -13.84 -13.49 -2.41
CA GLU A 78 -15.14 -14.22 -2.35
C GLU A 78 -15.08 -15.68 -2.86
N GLY A 79 -13.98 -16.39 -2.62
CA GLY A 79 -13.73 -17.76 -3.09
C GLY A 79 -13.56 -18.78 -1.97
N PRO A 80 -13.55 -20.08 -2.29
CA PRO A 80 -13.22 -21.13 -1.33
C PRO A 80 -11.82 -20.91 -0.73
N PRO A 81 -11.57 -21.36 0.51
CA PRO A 81 -10.28 -21.16 1.18
C PRO A 81 -9.16 -21.80 0.35
N GLU A 82 -8.31 -20.96 -0.25
CA GLU A 82 -7.12 -21.43 -0.94
C GLU A 82 -6.10 -21.98 0.07
N PRO A 83 -5.29 -22.97 -0.34
CA PRO A 83 -4.19 -23.46 0.49
C PRO A 83 -3.25 -22.31 0.88
N PRO A 84 -2.55 -22.41 2.02
CA PRO A 84 -1.66 -21.36 2.49
C PRO A 84 -0.68 -20.96 1.38
N HIS A 85 -0.63 -19.66 1.10
CA HIS A 85 0.30 -19.09 0.13
C HIS A 85 1.71 -19.31 0.68
N PRO A 86 2.58 -20.06 -0.01
CA PRO A 86 3.89 -20.45 0.53
C PRO A 86 4.83 -19.25 0.70
N VAL A 87 4.57 -18.15 -0.01
CA VAL A 87 5.40 -16.94 0.00
C VAL A 87 4.53 -15.70 -0.03
N ARG A 88 4.84 -14.72 0.83
CA ARG A 88 4.28 -13.36 0.82
C ARG A 88 5.39 -12.37 0.47
N VAL A 89 5.15 -11.54 -0.54
CA VAL A 89 6.10 -10.49 -0.96
C VAL A 89 5.42 -9.13 -0.83
N PHE A 90 6.10 -8.18 -0.19
CA PHE A 90 5.60 -6.82 0.02
C PHE A 90 6.41 -5.82 -0.81
N GLU A 91 5.72 -4.90 -1.46
CA GLU A 91 6.34 -3.74 -2.08
C GLU A 91 6.78 -2.75 -0.99
N ARG A 92 8.08 -2.77 -0.67
CA ARG A 92 8.68 -2.12 0.51
C ARG A 92 8.18 -2.69 1.84
N SER A 93 8.78 -2.22 2.93
CA SER A 93 8.43 -2.59 4.30
C SER A 93 8.36 -1.34 5.18
N VAL A 94 7.87 -1.51 6.42
CA VAL A 94 7.94 -0.45 7.46
C VAL A 94 9.38 -0.04 7.78
N PHE A 95 10.36 -0.90 7.52
CA PHE A 95 11.78 -0.58 7.69
C PHE A 95 12.29 0.39 6.64
N SER A 96 11.67 0.43 5.46
CA SER A 96 12.02 1.39 4.40
C SER A 96 11.43 2.78 4.61
N ASP A 97 10.57 2.98 5.61
CA ASP A 97 9.97 4.28 5.94
C ASP A 97 10.77 5.07 6.99
N ARG A 98 11.82 4.46 7.59
CA ARG A 98 12.72 5.10 8.57
C ARG A 98 13.94 5.73 7.93
#